data_AF-A0A929GKM1-F1
#
_entry.id   AF-A0A929GKM1-F1
#
_cell.length_a   1.000
_cell.length_b   1.000
_cell.length_c   1.000
_cell.angle_alpha   90.00
_cell.angle_beta   90.00
_cell.angle_gamma   90.00
#
_symmetry.space_group_name_H-M   'P 1'
#
loop_
_entity.id
_entity.type
_entity.pdbx_description
1 polymer ?
#
loop_
_entity_poly.entity_id
_entity_poly.type
_entity_poly.pdbx_seq_one_letter_code
_entity_poly.pdbx_strand_id
1 'polypeptide(L)'
;MVTKIQELTDKLYEEGLQKGKAESQRLIEEAEAQSKKIVADAKKKATEIVEEAENKSSVLSNNTLKEMNLATKQALADVKQTINELLTKSIVSPQTKSSFKDDNFIKELILNIVQEWSKTGDINAQVQIPEDKVKNINDFITSSVKEHLDKGISIKGSNIKEGFRIAKTGESYYINFTDKEFDAFFSAYVRPRLSSILYGEE
;
A
#
# COMPACT_ATOMS: atom_id res chain seq x y z
N MET A 1 -89.92 -31.05 72.64
CA MET A 1 -89.67 -30.32 71.37
C MET A 1 -88.55 -29.28 71.51
N VAL A 2 -88.43 -28.58 72.65
CA VAL A 2 -87.40 -27.55 72.89
C VAL A 2 -85.95 -28.06 72.76
N THR A 3 -85.66 -29.29 73.20
CA THR A 3 -84.31 -29.89 73.17
C THR A 3 -83.80 -30.22 71.77
N LYS A 4 -84.66 -30.67 70.85
CA LYS A 4 -84.26 -30.97 69.45
C LYS A 4 -83.92 -29.73 68.62
N ILE A 5 -84.56 -28.60 68.92
CA ILE A 5 -84.27 -27.32 68.24
C ILE A 5 -82.92 -26.76 68.71
N GLN A 6 -82.62 -26.88 70.01
CA GLN A 6 -81.33 -26.45 70.56
C GLN A 6 -80.17 -27.25 69.96
N GLU A 7 -80.26 -28.59 69.92
CA GLU A 7 -79.24 -29.45 69.28
C GLU A 7 -79.03 -29.13 67.79
N LEU A 8 -80.11 -28.86 67.04
CA LEU A 8 -80.00 -28.45 65.64
C LEU A 8 -79.34 -27.07 65.48
N THR A 9 -79.58 -26.15 66.43
CA THR A 9 -78.98 -24.81 66.42
C THR A 9 -77.50 -24.87 66.75
N ASP A 10 -77.12 -25.65 67.75
CA ASP A 10 -75.71 -25.85 68.14
C ASP A 10 -74.94 -26.56 67.02
N LYS A 11 -75.53 -27.58 66.39
CA LYS A 11 -74.92 -28.27 65.25
C LYS A 11 -74.77 -27.36 64.02
N LEU A 12 -75.78 -26.53 63.72
CA LEU A 12 -75.70 -25.56 62.63
C LEU A 12 -74.63 -24.48 62.90
N TYR A 13 -74.51 -24.04 64.15
CA TYR A 13 -73.46 -23.11 64.57
C TYR A 13 -72.07 -23.73 64.40
N GLU A 14 -71.88 -24.98 64.82
CA GLU A 14 -70.61 -25.69 64.74
C GLU A 14 -70.21 -26.00 63.29
N GLU A 15 -71.16 -26.41 62.44
CA GLU A 15 -70.95 -26.55 60.99
C GLU A 15 -70.63 -25.21 60.31
N GLY A 16 -71.32 -24.13 60.70
CA GLY A 16 -71.04 -22.78 60.22
C GLY A 16 -69.64 -22.31 60.63
N LEU A 17 -69.24 -22.56 61.87
CA LEU A 17 -67.93 -22.20 62.39
C LEU A 17 -66.80 -23.00 61.72
N GLN A 18 -67.00 -24.30 61.49
CA GLN A 18 -66.04 -25.14 60.77
C GLN A 18 -65.90 -24.72 59.31
N LYS A 19 -67.01 -24.49 58.60
CA LYS A 19 -66.98 -23.99 57.21
C LYS A 19 -66.31 -22.62 57.11
N GLY A 20 -66.59 -21.72 58.06
CA GLY A 20 -65.94 -20.41 58.14
C GLY A 20 -64.44 -20.50 58.37
N LYS A 21 -63.99 -21.38 59.28
CA LYS A 21 -62.55 -21.64 59.51
C LYS A 21 -61.87 -22.24 58.29
N ALA A 22 -62.51 -23.22 57.64
CA ALA A 22 -61.97 -23.86 56.44
C ALA A 22 -61.81 -22.85 55.27
N GLU A 23 -62.82 -22.01 55.04
CA GLU A 23 -62.75 -21.00 53.98
C GLU A 23 -61.73 -19.90 54.30
N SER A 24 -61.62 -19.49 55.56
CA SER A 24 -60.59 -18.53 56.00
C SER A 24 -59.18 -19.08 55.77
N GLN A 25 -58.96 -20.35 56.11
CA GLN A 25 -57.68 -21.02 55.89
C GLN A 25 -57.36 -21.11 54.40
N ARG A 26 -58.35 -21.47 53.56
CA ARG A 26 -58.21 -21.51 52.10
C ARG A 26 -57.80 -20.14 51.53
N LEU A 27 -58.43 -19.06 51.99
CA LEU A 27 -58.10 -17.69 51.55
C LEU A 27 -56.69 -17.28 51.96
N ILE A 28 -56.24 -17.64 53.16
CA ILE A 28 -54.87 -17.36 53.63
C ILE A 28 -53.86 -18.12 52.77
N GLU A 29 -54.09 -19.41 52.51
CA GLU A 29 -53.21 -20.23 51.66
C GLU A 29 -53.14 -19.70 50.23
N GLU A 30 -54.27 -19.28 49.66
CA GLU A 30 -54.33 -18.69 48.33
C GLU A 30 -53.59 -17.33 48.27
N ALA A 31 -53.76 -16.48 49.30
CA ALA A 31 -53.04 -15.22 49.41
C ALA A 31 -51.53 -15.42 49.57
N GLU A 32 -51.10 -16.39 50.39
CA GLU A 32 -49.69 -16.75 50.55
C GLU A 32 -49.09 -17.29 49.24
N ALA A 33 -49.84 -18.13 48.51
CA ALA A 33 -49.42 -18.65 47.21
C ALA A 33 -49.26 -17.53 46.17
N GLN A 34 -50.23 -16.61 46.09
CA GLN A 34 -50.15 -15.43 45.21
C GLN A 34 -48.99 -14.52 45.59
N SER A 35 -48.78 -14.25 46.88
CA SER A 35 -47.64 -13.46 47.37
C SER A 35 -46.30 -14.09 46.97
N LYS A 36 -46.12 -15.39 47.20
CA LYS A 36 -44.93 -16.15 46.77
C LYS A 36 -44.72 -16.05 45.26
N LYS A 37 -45.78 -16.16 44.47
CA LYS A 37 -45.72 -16.03 43.00
C LYS A 37 -45.28 -14.63 42.57
N ILE A 38 -45.86 -13.57 43.14
CA ILE A 38 -45.49 -12.18 42.82
C ILE A 38 -44.00 -11.94 43.14
N VAL A 39 -43.53 -12.42 44.29
CA VAL A 39 -42.12 -12.27 44.68
C VAL A 39 -41.20 -13.06 43.73
N ALA A 40 -41.59 -14.27 43.32
CA ALA A 40 -40.82 -15.07 42.38
C ALA A 40 -40.75 -14.39 40.99
N ASP A 41 -41.88 -13.91 40.48
CA ASP A 41 -41.95 -13.21 39.19
C ASP A 41 -41.16 -11.90 39.22
N ALA A 42 -41.21 -11.15 40.33
CA ALA A 42 -40.43 -9.93 40.52
C ALA A 42 -38.92 -10.21 40.56
N LYS A 43 -38.50 -11.27 41.27
CA LYS A 43 -37.09 -11.69 41.28
C LYS A 43 -36.62 -12.13 39.90
N LYS A 44 -37.44 -12.89 39.17
CA LYS A 44 -37.12 -13.31 37.80
C LYS A 44 -36.91 -12.10 36.88
N LYS A 45 -37.84 -11.14 36.89
CA LYS A 45 -37.71 -9.89 36.12
C LYS A 45 -36.48 -9.08 36.52
N ALA A 46 -36.17 -9.01 37.81
CA ALA A 46 -34.97 -8.31 38.27
C ALA A 46 -33.70 -8.96 37.70
N THR A 47 -33.61 -10.29 37.72
CA THR A 47 -32.48 -11.02 37.11
C THR A 47 -32.39 -10.77 35.60
N GLU A 48 -33.52 -10.85 34.88
CA GLU A 48 -33.56 -10.60 33.43
C GLU A 48 -33.08 -9.17 33.08
N ILE A 49 -33.50 -8.17 33.86
CA ILE A 49 -33.07 -6.77 33.66
C ILE A 49 -31.56 -6.62 33.89
N VAL A 50 -31.02 -7.24 34.95
CA VAL A 50 -29.58 -7.18 35.26
C VAL A 50 -28.78 -7.86 34.15
N GLU A 51 -29.19 -9.05 33.71
CA GLU A 51 -28.51 -9.79 32.64
C GLU A 51 -28.55 -9.02 31.31
N GLU A 52 -29.69 -8.39 30.97
CA GLU A 52 -29.80 -7.55 29.79
C GLU A 52 -28.89 -6.31 29.88
N ALA A 53 -28.82 -5.67 31.05
CA ALA A 53 -27.97 -4.51 31.29
C ALA A 53 -26.48 -4.87 31.19
N GLU A 54 -26.06 -6.01 31.76
CA GLU A 54 -24.68 -6.52 31.67
C GLU A 54 -24.30 -6.84 30.23
N ASN A 55 -25.18 -7.51 29.48
CA ASN A 55 -24.97 -7.82 28.07
C ASN A 55 -24.84 -6.54 27.22
N LYS A 56 -25.74 -5.57 27.40
CA LYS A 56 -25.66 -4.27 26.70
C LYS A 56 -24.37 -3.51 27.05
N SER A 57 -23.98 -3.51 28.32
CA SER A 57 -22.73 -2.87 28.77
C SER A 57 -21.50 -3.52 28.14
N SER A 58 -21.45 -4.86 28.11
CA SER A 58 -20.36 -5.61 27.49
C SER A 58 -20.26 -5.33 25.98
N VAL A 59 -21.39 -5.33 25.27
CA VAL A 59 -21.43 -5.01 23.83
C VAL A 59 -20.98 -3.57 23.58
N LEU A 60 -21.47 -2.61 24.37
CA LEU A 60 -21.07 -1.21 24.25
C LEU A 60 -19.57 -1.03 24.45
N SER A 61 -19.02 -1.59 25.54
CA SER A 61 -17.59 -1.53 25.84
C SER A 61 -16.73 -2.12 24.71
N ASN A 62 -17.10 -3.30 24.20
CA ASN A 62 -16.40 -3.93 23.08
C ASN A 62 -16.46 -3.09 21.80
N ASN A 63 -17.60 -2.45 21.51
CA ASN A 63 -17.73 -1.59 20.35
C ASN A 63 -16.91 -0.31 20.50
N THR A 64 -16.94 0.34 21.67
CA THR A 64 -16.11 1.52 21.96
C THR A 64 -14.62 1.21 21.84
N LEU A 65 -14.15 0.06 22.33
CA LEU A 65 -12.75 -0.36 22.17
C LEU A 65 -12.36 -0.57 20.69
N LYS A 66 -13.28 -1.11 19.88
CA LYS A 66 -13.05 -1.26 18.43
C LYS A 66 -12.98 0.09 17.72
N GLU A 67 -13.89 1.01 18.03
CA GLU A 67 -13.90 2.36 17.48
C GLU A 67 -12.64 3.15 17.88
N MET A 68 -12.23 3.06 19.14
CA MET A 68 -10.99 3.69 19.62
C MET A 68 -9.75 3.16 18.89
N ASN A 69 -9.68 1.85 18.68
CA ASN A 69 -8.59 1.24 17.90
C ASN A 69 -8.60 1.70 16.44
N LEU A 70 -9.78 1.83 15.82
CA LEU A 70 -9.90 2.35 14.46
C LEU A 70 -9.44 3.81 14.38
N ALA A 71 -9.91 4.67 15.29
CA ALA A 71 -9.50 6.06 15.37
C ALA A 71 -7.99 6.21 15.57
N THR A 72 -7.39 5.36 16.41
CA THR A 72 -5.93 5.34 16.63
C THR A 72 -5.18 4.97 15.35
N LYS A 73 -5.66 3.95 14.62
CA LYS A 73 -5.06 3.56 13.33
C LYS A 73 -5.17 4.67 12.30
N GLN A 74 -6.30 5.38 12.25
CA GLN A 74 -6.51 6.50 11.35
C GLN A 74 -5.55 7.65 11.68
N ALA A 75 -5.46 8.05 12.95
CA ALA A 75 -4.53 9.09 13.39
C ALA A 75 -3.07 8.76 13.04
N LEU A 76 -2.67 7.49 13.20
CA LEU A 76 -1.34 7.04 12.79
C LEU A 76 -1.13 7.13 11.27
N ALA A 77 -2.14 6.79 10.47
CA ALA A 77 -2.08 6.90 9.02
C ALA A 77 -1.94 8.37 8.58
N ASP A 78 -2.73 9.27 9.18
CA ASP A 78 -2.70 10.70 8.88
C ASP A 78 -1.33 11.32 9.21
N VAL A 79 -0.72 10.92 10.34
CA VAL A 79 0.64 11.33 10.70
C VAL A 79 1.66 10.84 9.66
N LYS A 80 1.59 9.56 9.24
CA LYS A 80 2.48 9.02 8.21
C LYS A 80 2.34 9.76 6.89
N GLN A 81 1.11 10.07 6.47
CA GLN A 81 0.85 10.85 5.27
C GLN A 81 1.44 12.26 5.39
N THR A 82 1.20 12.94 6.52
CA THR A 82 1.76 14.27 6.78
C THR A 82 3.28 14.28 6.70
N ILE A 83 3.94 13.28 7.29
CA ILE A 83 5.40 13.12 7.19
C ILE A 83 5.83 12.94 5.73
N ASN A 84 5.17 12.06 4.97
CA ASN A 84 5.48 11.86 3.55
C ASN A 84 5.31 13.13 2.72
N GLU A 85 4.25 13.90 2.97
CA GLU A 85 4.02 15.17 2.31
C GLU A 85 5.09 16.21 2.66
N LEU A 86 5.49 16.29 3.94
CA LEU A 86 6.56 17.18 4.39
C LEU A 86 7.90 16.80 3.78
N LEU A 87 8.25 15.51 3.74
CA LEU A 87 9.47 15.01 3.09
C LEU A 87 9.42 15.25 1.58
N THR A 88 8.29 15.02 0.94
CA THR A 88 8.13 15.30 -0.50
C THR A 88 8.29 16.80 -0.76
N LYS A 89 7.70 17.67 0.06
CA LYS A 89 7.87 19.13 -0.05
C LYS A 89 9.29 19.59 0.24
N SER A 90 10.02 18.94 1.16
CA SER A 90 11.41 19.29 1.49
C SER A 90 12.42 18.76 0.46
N ILE A 91 12.14 17.63 -0.18
CA ILE A 91 12.96 17.09 -1.29
C ILE A 91 12.65 17.83 -2.59
N VAL A 92 11.38 18.09 -2.88
CA VAL A 92 10.89 18.86 -4.06
C VAL A 92 10.87 20.36 -3.76
N SER A 93 11.70 20.82 -2.83
CA SER A 93 11.75 22.21 -2.38
C SER A 93 12.16 23.19 -3.49
N PRO A 94 12.13 24.51 -3.22
CA PRO A 94 12.72 25.50 -4.12
C PRO A 94 14.18 25.22 -4.47
N GLN A 95 14.92 24.46 -3.65
CA GLN A 95 16.31 24.10 -3.96
C GLN A 95 16.40 23.14 -5.14
N THR A 96 15.58 22.08 -5.21
CA THR A 96 15.55 21.22 -6.41
C THR A 96 15.00 21.98 -7.61
N LYS A 97 13.94 22.78 -7.46
CA LYS A 97 13.47 23.68 -8.54
C LYS A 97 14.52 24.70 -8.98
N SER A 98 15.39 25.17 -8.09
CA SER A 98 16.50 26.07 -8.41
C SER A 98 17.66 25.34 -9.07
N SER A 99 17.97 24.12 -8.65
CA SER A 99 18.97 23.26 -9.30
C SER A 99 18.57 22.96 -10.74
N PHE A 100 17.28 22.71 -11.02
CA PHE A 100 16.79 22.56 -12.40
C PHE A 100 16.73 23.88 -13.21
N LYS A 101 17.02 25.05 -12.61
CA LYS A 101 17.25 26.29 -13.37
C LYS A 101 18.71 26.42 -13.83
N ASP A 102 19.62 25.76 -13.14
CA ASP A 102 21.05 25.74 -13.46
C ASP A 102 21.31 24.77 -14.62
N ASP A 103 21.82 25.33 -15.71
CA ASP A 103 22.15 24.55 -16.91
C ASP A 103 23.27 23.54 -16.65
N ASN A 104 24.19 23.83 -15.72
CA ASN A 104 25.29 22.93 -15.39
C ASN A 104 24.80 21.68 -14.66
N PHE A 105 23.88 21.85 -13.70
CA PHE A 105 23.25 20.72 -13.01
C PHE A 105 22.52 19.78 -13.99
N ILE A 106 21.76 20.33 -14.94
CA ILE A 106 21.08 19.52 -15.95
C ILE A 106 22.08 18.79 -16.86
N LYS A 107 23.15 19.47 -17.29
CA LYS A 107 24.22 18.87 -18.11
C LYS A 107 24.92 17.71 -17.40
N GLU A 108 25.28 17.89 -16.13
CA GLU A 108 25.90 16.84 -15.32
C GLU A 108 24.97 15.66 -15.08
N LEU A 109 23.68 15.92 -14.81
CA LEU A 109 22.68 14.88 -14.65
C LEU A 109 22.52 14.03 -15.93
N ILE A 110 22.43 14.68 -17.10
CA ILE A 110 22.35 13.99 -18.40
C ILE A 110 23.60 13.14 -18.63
N LEU A 111 24.80 13.67 -18.37
CA LEU A 111 26.05 12.91 -18.52
C LEU A 111 26.07 11.66 -17.63
N ASN A 112 25.71 11.80 -16.35
CA ASN A 112 25.72 10.68 -15.40
C ASN A 112 24.72 9.58 -15.81
N ILE A 113 23.53 9.97 -16.24
CA ILE A 113 22.51 9.03 -16.71
C ILE A 113 22.99 8.29 -17.97
N VAL A 114 23.54 9.00 -18.95
CA VAL A 114 24.07 8.39 -20.19
C VAL A 114 25.25 7.47 -19.90
N GLN A 115 26.12 7.83 -18.96
CA GLN A 115 27.22 6.98 -18.52
C GLN A 115 26.74 5.68 -17.88
N GLU A 116 25.73 5.72 -17.01
CA GLU A 116 25.18 4.50 -16.42
C GLU A 116 24.51 3.59 -17.46
N TRP A 117 23.76 4.15 -18.42
CA TRP A 117 23.17 3.36 -19.51
C TRP A 117 24.20 2.77 -20.47
N SER A 118 25.31 3.47 -20.69
CA SER A 118 26.40 2.94 -21.52
C SER A 118 26.99 1.63 -20.96
N LYS A 119 26.88 1.40 -19.64
CA LYS A 119 27.32 0.16 -18.98
C LYS A 119 26.35 -1.00 -19.21
N THR A 120 25.06 -0.72 -19.38
CA THR A 120 24.01 -1.75 -19.54
C THR A 120 23.73 -2.10 -20.99
N GLY A 121 24.14 -1.26 -21.95
CA GLY A 121 24.03 -1.52 -23.39
C GLY A 121 22.62 -1.37 -23.98
N ASP A 122 21.63 -1.04 -23.14
CA ASP A 122 20.25 -0.78 -23.56
C ASP A 122 20.00 0.73 -23.57
N ILE A 123 20.12 1.33 -24.75
CA ILE A 123 20.00 2.79 -24.95
C ILE A 123 18.69 3.08 -25.68
N ASN A 124 17.56 2.86 -24.99
CA ASN A 124 16.25 3.34 -25.40
C ASN A 124 15.70 4.32 -24.36
N ALA A 125 16.36 5.46 -24.25
CA ALA A 125 15.98 6.48 -23.30
C ALA A 125 15.43 7.73 -23.98
N GLN A 126 14.27 8.18 -23.48
CA GLN A 126 13.68 9.45 -23.85
C GLN A 126 13.74 10.39 -22.65
N VAL A 127 14.44 11.52 -22.80
CA VAL A 127 14.49 12.57 -21.78
C VAL A 127 13.67 13.76 -22.28
N GLN A 128 12.67 14.15 -21.50
CA GLN A 128 11.90 15.38 -21.75
C GLN A 128 12.52 16.53 -20.95
N ILE A 129 12.83 17.62 -21.64
CA ILE A 129 13.42 18.82 -21.05
C ILE A 129 12.56 20.06 -21.38
N PRO A 130 12.58 21.09 -20.52
CA PRO A 130 11.90 22.36 -20.81
C PRO A 130 12.34 22.98 -22.13
N GLU A 131 11.39 23.54 -22.88
CA GLU A 131 11.60 24.07 -24.24
C GLU A 131 12.66 25.19 -24.26
N ASP A 132 12.70 26.03 -23.23
CA ASP A 132 13.66 27.12 -23.06
C ASP A 132 15.11 26.65 -22.84
N LYS A 133 15.31 25.36 -22.51
CA LYS A 133 16.63 24.75 -22.26
C LYS A 133 17.12 23.88 -23.43
N VAL A 134 16.24 23.54 -24.37
CA VAL A 134 16.54 22.63 -25.51
C VAL A 134 17.78 23.08 -26.28
N LYS A 135 17.87 24.36 -26.64
CA LYS A 135 19.00 24.87 -27.43
C LYS A 135 20.33 24.72 -26.69
N ASN A 136 20.39 25.12 -25.41
CA ASN A 136 21.63 25.06 -24.62
C ASN A 136 22.11 23.61 -24.42
N ILE A 137 21.18 22.70 -24.15
CA ILE A 137 21.50 21.28 -23.97
C ILE A 137 21.97 20.66 -25.29
N ASN A 138 21.31 20.96 -26.42
CA ASN A 138 21.76 20.51 -27.73
C ASN A 138 23.15 21.05 -28.10
N ASP A 139 23.42 22.32 -27.84
CA ASP A 139 24.72 22.95 -28.07
C ASP A 139 25.82 22.27 -27.22
N PHE A 140 25.51 21.94 -25.96
CA PHE A 140 26.41 21.21 -25.07
C PHE A 140 26.70 19.78 -25.53
N ILE A 141 25.66 19.01 -25.89
CA ILE A 141 25.83 17.64 -26.40
C ILE A 141 26.68 17.66 -27.68
N THR A 142 26.36 18.57 -28.59
CA THR A 142 27.10 18.73 -29.86
C THR A 142 28.56 19.08 -29.61
N SER A 143 28.84 19.99 -28.66
CA SER A 143 30.20 20.38 -28.31
C SER A 143 30.97 19.24 -27.64
N SER A 144 30.33 18.50 -26.74
CA SER A 144 30.94 17.34 -26.07
C SER A 144 31.29 16.24 -27.07
N VAL A 145 30.38 15.95 -28.00
CA VAL A 145 30.62 14.99 -29.09
C VAL A 145 31.77 15.47 -29.97
N LYS A 146 31.78 16.74 -30.39
CA LYS A 146 32.87 17.31 -31.20
C LYS A 146 34.22 17.24 -30.48
N GLU A 147 34.27 17.57 -29.18
CA GLU A 147 35.51 17.49 -28.40
C GLU A 147 36.05 16.05 -28.35
N HIS A 148 35.19 15.07 -28.12
CA HIS A 148 35.60 13.66 -28.10
C HIS A 148 36.02 13.14 -29.48
N LEU A 149 35.35 13.58 -30.55
CA LEU A 149 35.73 13.24 -31.91
C LEU A 149 37.04 13.91 -32.33
N ASP A 150 37.26 15.17 -31.93
CA ASP A 150 38.49 15.94 -32.19
C ASP A 150 39.72 15.34 -31.49
N LYS A 151 39.53 14.72 -30.32
CA LYS A 151 40.58 13.94 -29.62
C LYS A 151 40.97 12.66 -30.37
N GLY A 152 40.20 12.26 -31.39
CA GLY A 152 40.42 11.06 -32.18
C GLY A 152 39.89 9.82 -31.47
N ILE A 153 38.90 9.16 -32.07
CA ILE A 153 38.36 7.88 -31.57
C ILE A 153 39.02 6.75 -32.36
N SER A 154 39.69 5.83 -31.67
CA SER A 154 40.24 4.61 -32.27
C SER A 154 39.32 3.43 -31.92
N ILE A 155 38.75 2.82 -32.96
CA ILE A 155 37.81 1.70 -32.85
C ILE A 155 38.56 0.43 -33.23
N LYS A 156 38.87 -0.43 -32.25
CA LYS A 156 39.49 -1.73 -32.49
C LYS A 156 38.43 -2.81 -32.59
N GLY A 157 38.32 -3.46 -33.75
CA GLY A 157 37.53 -4.67 -33.88
C GLY A 157 38.22 -5.84 -33.17
N SER A 158 37.44 -6.78 -32.65
CA SER A 158 37.93 -7.97 -31.91
C SER A 158 38.95 -8.82 -32.70
N ASN A 159 38.94 -8.73 -34.04
CA ASN A 159 39.79 -9.53 -34.93
C ASN A 159 40.78 -8.70 -35.78
N ILE A 160 41.01 -7.42 -35.48
CA ILE A 160 41.93 -6.56 -36.25
C ILE A 160 42.98 -5.94 -35.32
N LYS A 161 44.27 -6.17 -35.60
CA LYS A 161 45.38 -5.67 -34.77
C LYS A 161 45.48 -4.14 -34.72
N GLU A 162 45.09 -3.47 -35.81
CA GLU A 162 45.04 -2.01 -35.93
C GLU A 162 43.63 -1.62 -36.39
N GLY A 163 42.98 -0.72 -35.67
CA GLY A 163 41.55 -0.42 -35.83
C GLY A 163 41.29 0.85 -36.64
N PHE A 164 40.01 1.13 -36.93
CA PHE A 164 39.60 2.36 -37.61
C PHE A 164 39.87 3.60 -36.73
N ARG A 165 40.18 4.73 -37.35
CA ARG A 165 40.30 6.02 -36.65
C ARG A 165 39.32 7.01 -37.21
N ILE A 166 38.57 7.69 -36.33
CA ILE A 166 37.81 8.86 -36.73
C ILE A 166 38.76 10.06 -36.69
N ALA A 167 38.92 10.73 -37.82
CA ALA A 167 39.78 11.90 -37.97
C ALA A 167 38.98 13.10 -38.50
N LYS A 168 39.35 14.30 -38.07
CA LYS A 168 38.75 15.55 -38.53
C LYS A 168 39.48 16.07 -39.77
N THR A 169 38.72 16.41 -40.81
CA THR A 169 39.22 17.11 -42.01
C THR A 169 38.33 18.32 -42.27
N GLY A 170 38.82 19.51 -41.98
CA GLY A 170 38.00 20.73 -42.02
C GLY A 170 36.90 20.73 -40.96
N GLU A 171 35.64 20.90 -41.38
CA GLU A 171 34.47 20.82 -40.49
C GLU A 171 33.82 19.41 -40.44
N SER A 172 34.33 18.45 -41.20
CA SER A 172 33.76 17.10 -41.30
C SER A 172 34.65 16.03 -40.65
N TYR A 173 34.03 14.99 -40.12
CA TYR A 173 34.72 13.82 -39.57
C TYR A 173 34.67 12.67 -40.60
N TYR A 174 35.81 12.03 -40.82
CA TYR A 174 35.93 10.87 -41.71
C TYR A 174 36.47 9.68 -40.94
N ILE A 175 36.02 8.48 -41.33
CA ILE A 175 36.61 7.23 -40.86
C ILE A 175 37.82 6.96 -41.75
N ASN A 176 39.01 7.13 -41.17
CA ASN A 176 40.26 6.82 -41.81
C ASN A 176 40.71 5.40 -41.46
N PHE A 177 41.18 4.70 -42.49
CA PHE A 177 41.89 3.43 -42.41
C PHE A 177 43.08 3.50 -43.36
N THR A 178 44.16 2.84 -43.01
CA THR A 178 45.26 2.57 -43.95
C THR A 178 44.87 1.43 -44.90
N ASP A 179 45.48 1.37 -46.08
CA ASP A 179 45.25 0.28 -47.03
C ASP A 179 45.42 -1.11 -46.37
N LYS A 180 46.42 -1.23 -45.50
CA LYS A 180 46.68 -2.46 -44.72
C LYS A 180 45.56 -2.81 -43.74
N GLU A 181 44.96 -1.82 -43.08
CA GLU A 181 43.84 -2.01 -42.15
C GLU A 181 42.56 -2.41 -42.90
N PHE A 182 42.31 -1.80 -44.06
CA PHE A 182 41.21 -2.19 -44.93
C PHE A 182 41.36 -3.61 -45.46
N ASP A 183 42.53 -3.95 -45.98
CA ASP A 183 42.82 -5.28 -46.50
C ASP A 183 42.65 -6.36 -45.41
N ALA A 184 43.10 -6.07 -44.19
CA ALA A 184 42.95 -6.97 -43.05
C ALA A 184 41.47 -7.15 -42.65
N PHE A 185 40.71 -6.05 -42.53
CA PHE A 185 39.27 -6.10 -42.24
C PHE A 185 38.49 -6.84 -43.34
N PHE A 186 38.69 -6.44 -44.59
CA PHE A 186 38.02 -7.01 -45.74
C PHE A 186 38.36 -8.49 -45.90
N SER A 187 39.63 -8.87 -45.75
CA SER A 187 40.04 -10.28 -45.76
C SER A 187 39.39 -11.08 -44.62
N ALA A 188 39.34 -10.54 -43.40
CA ALA A 188 38.70 -11.22 -42.27
C ALA A 188 37.19 -11.44 -42.49
N TYR A 189 36.52 -10.51 -43.17
CA TYR A 189 35.09 -10.61 -43.49
C TYR A 189 34.81 -11.53 -44.68
N VAL A 190 35.66 -11.50 -45.71
CA VAL A 190 35.43 -12.22 -46.98
C VAL A 190 35.95 -13.66 -46.92
N ARG A 191 37.01 -13.96 -46.17
CA ARG A 191 37.60 -15.30 -46.06
C ARG A 191 36.60 -16.40 -45.63
N PRO A 192 35.76 -16.22 -44.60
CA PRO A 192 34.77 -17.24 -44.23
C PRO A 192 33.81 -17.57 -45.38
N ARG A 193 33.39 -16.54 -46.12
CA ARG A 193 32.47 -16.64 -47.25
C ARG A 193 33.12 -17.29 -48.48
N LEU A 194 34.36 -16.93 -48.79
CA LEU A 194 35.14 -17.58 -49.85
C LEU A 194 35.47 -19.03 -49.51
N SER A 195 35.81 -19.33 -48.26
CA SER A 195 36.09 -20.70 -47.82
C SER A 195 34.86 -21.59 -47.95
N SER A 196 33.68 -21.09 -47.57
CA SER A 196 32.40 -21.78 -47.76
C SER A 196 32.10 -22.07 -49.24
N ILE A 197 32.36 -21.12 -50.14
CA ILE A 197 32.11 -21.30 -51.59
C ILE A 197 33.11 -22.25 -52.25
N LEU A 198 34.40 -22.19 -51.86
CA LEU A 198 35.48 -22.90 -52.54
C LEU A 198 35.74 -24.30 -51.99
N TYR A 199 35.59 -24.49 -50.68
CA TYR A 199 35.91 -25.75 -50.01
C TYR A 199 34.67 -26.46 -49.47
N GLY A 200 33.51 -25.80 -49.46
CA GLY A 200 32.22 -26.39 -49.14
C GLY A 200 32.25 -27.22 -47.87
N GLU A 201 32.26 -26.58 -46.70
CA GLU A 201 32.06 -27.32 -45.46
C GLU A 201 30.89 -26.72 -44.66
N GLU A 202 29.96 -27.62 -44.35
CA GLU A 202 28.77 -27.62 -43.45
C GLU A 202 28.08 -26.29 -43.12
#